data_AF-A0A930ZJ83-F1
#
_entry.id   AF-A0A930ZJ83-F1
#
_cell.length_a   1.000
_cell.length_b   1.000
_cell.length_c   1.000
_cell.angle_alpha   90.00
_cell.angle_beta   90.00
_cell.angle_gamma   90.00
#
_symmetry.space_group_name_H-M   'P 1'
#
loop_
_entity.id
_entity.type
_entity.pdbx_description
1 polymer ?
#
loop_
_entity_poly.entity_id
_entity_poly.type
_entity_poly.pdbx_seq_one_letter_code
_entity_poly.pdbx_strand_id
1 'polypeptide(L)'
;YVPLLLKKSFAVPFASALRHGDLPGTFEAARRELVAHRSDGNCEFARLLEVCLTHPLEAVEAALALARRQADWSVDTVRQLLAWAATPSAAPPPLDPARYPAYQATASPADVSAYDRLLEVRS
;
A
#
# COMPACT_ATOMS: atom_id res chain seq x y z
N TYR A 1 20.22 -1.00 -16.71
CA TYR A 1 20.33 -2.28 -15.99
C TYR A 1 18.95 -2.91 -15.71
N VAL A 2 17.98 -2.15 -15.22
CA VAL A 2 16.60 -2.63 -14.92
C VAL A 2 15.91 -3.40 -16.05
N PRO A 3 15.94 -2.99 -17.34
CA PRO A 3 15.29 -3.77 -18.41
C PRO A 3 15.83 -5.20 -18.56
N LEU A 4 17.09 -5.44 -18.18
CA LEU A 4 17.68 -6.78 -18.18
C LEU A 4 17.14 -7.61 -17.00
N LEU A 5 16.96 -7.00 -15.83
CA LEU A 5 16.38 -7.66 -14.65
C LEU A 5 14.91 -8.03 -14.85
N LEU A 6 14.14 -7.24 -15.61
CA LEU A 6 12.78 -7.60 -15.99
C LEU A 6 12.74 -8.87 -16.87
N LYS A 7 13.74 -9.05 -17.75
CA LYS A 7 13.88 -10.26 -18.58
C LYS A 7 14.47 -11.44 -17.81
N LYS A 8 15.36 -11.18 -16.84
CA LYS A 8 16.11 -12.18 -16.07
C LYS A 8 16.02 -11.88 -14.58
N SER A 9 14.81 -12.02 -14.04
CA SER A 9 14.51 -11.64 -12.64
C SER A 9 15.28 -12.48 -11.61
N PHE A 10 15.66 -13.72 -11.95
CA PHE A 10 16.53 -14.54 -11.09
C PHE A 10 17.92 -13.92 -10.83
N ALA A 11 18.35 -12.95 -11.66
CA ALA A 11 19.64 -12.28 -11.50
C ALA A 11 19.61 -11.13 -10.47
N VAL A 12 18.42 -10.72 -10.01
CA VAL A 12 18.23 -9.64 -9.03
C VAL A 12 19.14 -9.77 -7.80
N PRO A 13 19.18 -10.89 -7.05
CA PRO A 13 20.04 -11.01 -5.86
C PRO A 13 21.55 -10.95 -6.17
N PHE A 14 21.95 -11.21 -7.42
CA PHE A 14 23.34 -11.25 -7.85
C PHE A 14 23.79 -9.97 -8.58
N ALA A 15 22.87 -9.04 -8.81
CA ALA A 15 23.14 -7.81 -9.54
C ALA A 15 24.14 -6.92 -8.79
N SER A 16 25.33 -6.74 -9.34
CA SER A 16 26.35 -5.84 -8.76
C SER A 16 25.84 -4.41 -8.62
N ALA A 17 25.04 -3.94 -9.58
CA ALA A 17 24.42 -2.62 -9.56
C ALA A 17 23.47 -2.41 -8.36
N LEU A 18 22.85 -3.48 -7.84
CA LEU A 18 22.01 -3.41 -6.63
C LEU A 18 22.83 -3.57 -5.35
N ARG A 19 23.90 -4.37 -5.38
CA ARG A 19 24.78 -4.62 -4.22
C ARG A 19 25.69 -3.44 -3.90
N HIS A 20 26.06 -2.66 -4.91
CA HIS A 20 26.97 -1.53 -4.78
C HIS A 20 26.31 -0.19 -5.14
N GLY A 21 25.01 -0.19 -5.40
CA GLY A 21 24.25 1.03 -5.65
C GLY A 21 23.80 1.69 -4.36
N ASP A 22 23.47 2.97 -4.45
CA ASP A 22 23.00 3.79 -3.33
C ASP A 22 21.50 3.57 -3.01
N LEU A 23 21.00 2.34 -3.17
CA LEU A 23 19.60 2.05 -2.85
C LEU A 23 19.40 2.01 -1.33
N PRO A 24 18.35 2.66 -0.80
CA PRO A 24 17.98 2.59 0.61
C PRO A 24 17.76 1.14 1.05
N GLY A 25 18.14 0.83 2.30
CA GLY A 25 18.00 -0.52 2.86
C GLY A 25 16.55 -1.04 2.90
N THR A 26 15.57 -0.14 2.83
CA THR A 26 14.13 -0.44 2.70
C THR A 26 13.82 -1.26 1.45
N PHE A 27 14.54 -1.05 0.34
CA PHE A 27 14.36 -1.82 -0.89
C PHE A 27 14.82 -3.28 -0.73
N GLU A 28 15.94 -3.52 -0.07
CA GLU A 28 16.41 -4.88 0.19
C GLU A 28 15.47 -5.61 1.16
N ALA A 29 14.93 -4.91 2.16
CA ALA A 29 13.90 -5.46 3.03
C ALA A 29 12.63 -5.84 2.23
N ALA A 30 12.15 -4.96 1.36
CA ALA A 30 11.00 -5.24 0.50
C ALA A 30 11.25 -6.40 -0.47
N ARG A 31 12.45 -6.51 -1.06
CA ARG A 31 12.83 -7.65 -1.90
C ARG A 31 12.73 -8.97 -1.14
N ARG A 32 13.24 -9.01 0.10
CA ARG A 32 13.20 -10.22 0.94
C ARG A 32 11.75 -10.61 1.25
N GLU A 33 10.90 -9.64 1.56
CA GLU A 33 9.48 -9.89 1.81
C GLU A 33 8.74 -10.37 0.58
N LEU A 34 8.98 -9.74 -0.57
CA LEU A 34 8.42 -10.17 -1.85
C LEU A 34 8.78 -11.63 -2.15
N VAL A 35 10.05 -12.02 -1.98
CA VAL A 35 10.48 -13.41 -2.19
C VAL A 35 9.90 -14.37 -1.15
N ALA A 36 9.72 -13.93 0.10
CA ALA A 36 9.15 -14.75 1.16
C ALA A 36 7.65 -15.04 0.94
N HIS A 37 6.90 -14.07 0.41
CA HIS A 37 5.43 -14.16 0.27
C HIS A 37 4.98 -14.53 -1.14
N ARG A 38 5.86 -14.44 -2.16
CA ARG A 38 5.50 -14.70 -3.56
C ARG A 38 6.56 -15.50 -4.30
N SER A 39 6.11 -16.43 -5.14
CA SER A 39 6.98 -17.22 -6.02
C SER A 39 7.67 -16.36 -7.09
N ASP A 40 7.04 -15.26 -7.51
CA ASP A 40 7.55 -14.30 -8.48
C ASP A 40 8.21 -13.06 -7.84
N GLY A 41 8.57 -13.11 -6.55
CA GLY A 41 9.01 -11.95 -5.77
C GLY A 41 10.19 -11.16 -6.38
N ASN A 42 11.15 -11.82 -7.01
CA ASN A 42 12.24 -11.12 -7.71
C ASN A 42 11.76 -10.41 -9.00
N CYS A 43 10.73 -10.94 -9.66
CA CYS A 43 10.12 -10.30 -10.82
C CYS A 43 9.36 -9.04 -10.39
N GLU A 44 8.56 -9.14 -9.33
CA GLU A 44 7.90 -7.99 -8.71
C GLU A 44 8.92 -6.95 -8.25
N PHE A 45 10.01 -7.36 -7.60
CA PHE A 45 11.06 -6.41 -7.23
C PHE A 45 11.70 -5.72 -8.45
N ALA A 46 11.94 -6.43 -9.55
CA ALA A 46 12.43 -5.81 -10.78
C ALA A 46 11.44 -4.78 -11.37
N ARG A 47 10.13 -5.02 -11.24
CA ARG A 47 9.08 -4.04 -11.60
C ARG A 47 9.04 -2.85 -10.64
N LEU A 48 9.34 -3.05 -9.35
CA LEU A 48 9.48 -1.96 -8.39
C LEU A 48 10.64 -1.04 -8.80
N LEU A 49 11.78 -1.62 -9.19
CA LEU A 49 12.92 -0.85 -9.70
C LEU A 49 12.59 -0.10 -11.00
N GLU A 50 11.69 -0.62 -11.83
CA GLU A 50 11.20 0.09 -13.02
C GLU A 50 10.39 1.33 -12.64
N VAL A 51 9.59 1.28 -11.57
CA VAL A 51 8.86 2.45 -11.05
C VAL A 51 9.81 3.57 -10.62
N CYS A 52 10.97 3.23 -10.04
CA CYS A 52 12.01 4.20 -9.69
C CYS A 52 12.64 4.92 -10.91
N LEU A 53 12.41 4.45 -12.14
CA LEU A 53 12.87 5.14 -13.34
C LEU A 53 12.00 6.35 -13.71
N THR A 54 10.76 6.38 -13.22
CA THR A 54 9.77 7.43 -13.55
C THR A 54 9.35 8.27 -12.34
N HIS A 55 9.70 7.85 -11.12
CA HIS A 55 9.33 8.51 -9.88
C HIS A 55 10.58 8.78 -9.01
N PRO A 56 10.59 9.86 -8.22
CA PRO A 56 11.67 10.11 -7.29
C PRO A 56 11.72 9.00 -6.24
N LEU A 57 12.95 8.59 -5.90
CA LEU A 57 13.22 7.47 -5.01
C LEU A 57 12.54 7.61 -3.65
N GLU A 58 12.54 8.81 -3.07
CA GLU A 58 11.90 9.13 -1.79
C GLU A 58 10.38 8.89 -1.82
N ALA A 59 9.71 9.22 -2.93
CA ALA A 59 8.28 8.98 -3.06
C ALA A 59 7.97 7.48 -3.16
N VAL A 60 8.81 6.72 -3.87
CA VAL A 60 8.68 5.26 -3.96
C VAL A 60 8.92 4.61 -2.60
N GLU A 61 9.91 5.07 -1.84
CA GLU A 61 10.19 4.59 -0.49
C GLU A 61 9.02 4.86 0.47
N ALA A 62 8.45 6.07 0.43
CA ALA A 62 7.27 6.42 1.21
C ALA A 62 6.05 5.56 0.85
N ALA A 63 5.79 5.36 -0.45
CA ALA A 63 4.72 4.49 -0.93
C ALA A 63 4.93 3.03 -0.51
N LEU A 64 6.16 2.53 -0.57
CA LEU A 64 6.52 1.18 -0.13
C LEU A 64 6.29 1.00 1.39
N ALA A 65 6.63 2.01 2.19
CA ALA A 65 6.37 1.99 3.62
C ALA A 65 4.86 1.96 3.94
N LEU A 66 4.04 2.66 3.15
CA LEU A 66 2.58 2.62 3.27
C LEU A 66 2.00 1.26 2.84
N ALA A 67 2.44 0.71 1.71
CA ALA A 67 2.01 -0.60 1.22
C ALA A 67 2.31 -1.71 2.25
N ARG A 68 3.51 -1.66 2.85
CA ARG A 68 3.92 -2.58 3.92
C ARG A 68 3.00 -2.53 5.14
N ARG A 69 2.51 -1.35 5.54
CA ARG A 69 1.54 -1.23 6.66
C ARG A 69 0.21 -1.90 6.35
N GLN A 70 -0.14 -2.04 5.07
CA GLN A 70 -1.35 -2.70 4.60
C GLN A 70 -1.12 -4.21 4.33
N ALA A 71 0.08 -4.73 4.61
CA ALA A 71 0.51 -6.08 4.26
C ALA A 71 0.30 -6.41 2.76
N ASP A 72 0.44 -5.40 1.91
CA ASP A 72 0.42 -5.55 0.46
C ASP A 72 1.80 -5.18 -0.09
N TRP A 73 2.39 -6.10 -0.84
CA TRP A 73 3.73 -5.99 -1.39
C TRP A 73 3.73 -5.84 -2.92
N SER A 74 2.56 -5.75 -3.54
CA SER A 74 2.42 -5.61 -5.00
C SER A 74 3.00 -4.29 -5.51
N VAL A 75 3.68 -4.32 -6.65
CA VAL A 75 4.11 -3.11 -7.35
C VAL A 75 2.93 -2.24 -7.78
N ASP A 76 1.79 -2.86 -8.11
CA ASP A 76 0.61 -2.10 -8.52
C ASP A 76 0.03 -1.26 -7.38
N THR A 77 0.16 -1.74 -6.14
CA THR A 77 -0.23 -0.98 -4.94
C THR A 77 0.69 0.23 -4.74
N VAL A 78 2.00 0.05 -4.95
CA VAL A 78 2.95 1.17 -4.94
C VAL A 78 2.61 2.19 -6.02
N ARG A 79 2.30 1.74 -7.25
CA ARG A 79 1.86 2.63 -8.36
C ARG A 79 0.58 3.38 -8.01
N GLN A 80 -0.39 2.70 -7.40
CA GLN A 80 -1.65 3.32 -6.98
C GLN A 80 -1.43 4.39 -5.91
N LEU A 81 -0.60 4.11 -4.91
CA LEU A 81 -0.24 5.07 -3.86
C LEU A 81 0.48 6.30 -4.43
N LEU A 82 1.39 6.09 -5.39
CA LEU A 82 2.07 7.18 -6.09
C LEU A 82 1.08 8.02 -6.92
N ALA A 83 0.15 7.38 -7.62
CA ALA A 83 -0.90 8.07 -8.38
C ALA A 83 -1.81 8.91 -7.47
N TRP A 84 -2.19 8.39 -6.30
CA TRP A 84 -2.95 9.15 -5.31
C TRP A 84 -2.15 10.32 -4.74
N ALA A 85 -0.87 10.15 -4.44
CA ALA A 85 -0.01 11.23 -3.97
C ALA A 85 0.17 12.33 -5.02
N ALA A 86 0.18 11.98 -6.30
CA ALA A 86 0.26 12.93 -7.41
C ALA A 86 -1.08 13.63 -7.71
N THR A 87 -2.21 13.08 -7.26
CA THR A 87 -3.52 13.68 -7.47
C THR A 87 -3.74 14.81 -6.46
N PRO A 88 -3.99 16.06 -6.91
CA PRO A 88 -4.34 17.13 -5.99
C PRO A 88 -5.61 16.76 -5.23
N SER A 89 -5.50 16.62 -3.92
CA SER A 89 -6.66 16.40 -3.06
C SER A 89 -7.50 17.68 -3.04
N ALA A 90 -8.49 17.76 -3.91
CA ALA A 90 -9.56 18.73 -3.73
C ALA A 90 -10.31 18.29 -2.47
N ALA A 91 -10.14 19.05 -1.38
CA ALA A 91 -10.94 18.83 -0.18
C ALA A 91 -12.42 18.84 -0.61
N PRO A 92 -13.19 17.76 -0.36
CA PRO A 92 -14.60 17.79 -0.65
C PRO A 92 -15.21 18.99 0.09
N PRO A 93 -16.12 19.75 -0.54
CA PRO A 93 -16.76 20.87 0.13
C PRO A 93 -17.40 20.35 1.43
N PRO A 94 -17.35 21.13 2.52
CA PRO A 94 -17.98 20.74 3.77
C PRO A 94 -19.45 20.37 3.48
N LEU A 95 -19.90 19.24 4.02
CA LEU A 95 -21.29 18.82 3.89
C LEU A 95 -22.19 19.91 4.46
N ASP A 96 -23.02 20.51 3.62
CA ASP A 96 -24.01 21.51 4.03
C ASP A 96 -25.13 20.78 4.80
N PRO A 97 -25.26 21.00 6.12
CA PRO A 97 -26.27 20.31 6.92
C PRO A 97 -27.69 20.59 6.42
N ALA A 98 -27.95 21.76 5.82
CA ALA A 98 -29.26 22.11 5.28
C ALA A 98 -29.65 21.29 4.04
N ARG A 99 -28.68 20.70 3.33
CA ARG A 99 -28.93 19.80 2.17
C ARG A 99 -29.26 18.38 2.59
N TYR A 100 -29.01 18.02 3.85
CA TYR A 100 -29.08 16.66 4.35
C TYR A 100 -29.88 16.57 5.66
N PRO A 101 -31.13 17.05 5.70
CA PRO A 101 -31.93 17.09 6.95
C PRO A 101 -32.19 15.70 7.53
N ALA A 102 -32.21 14.65 6.69
CA ALA A 102 -32.34 13.27 7.14
C ALA A 102 -31.17 12.77 8.01
N TYR A 103 -29.97 13.35 7.83
CA TYR A 103 -28.79 13.02 8.63
C TYR A 103 -28.69 13.85 9.91
N GLN A 104 -29.51 14.92 10.03
CA GLN A 104 -29.61 15.73 11.24
C GLN A 104 -30.58 15.13 12.27
N ALA A 105 -31.37 14.11 11.88
CA ALA A 105 -32.19 13.39 12.82
C ALA A 105 -31.29 12.71 13.86
N THR A 106 -31.54 12.99 15.13
CA THR A 106 -30.98 12.23 16.24
C THR A 106 -31.31 10.76 15.99
N ALA A 107 -30.28 9.97 15.66
CA ALA A 107 -30.44 8.54 15.50
C ALA A 107 -31.15 7.99 16.74
N SER A 108 -32.20 7.19 16.53
CA SER A 108 -32.85 6.48 17.63
C SER A 108 -31.78 5.75 18.44
N PRO A 109 -31.82 5.77 19.78
CA PRO A 109 -30.87 5.02 20.59
C PRO A 109 -30.83 3.57 20.08
N ALA A 110 -29.62 3.04 19.91
CA ALA A 110 -29.44 1.68 19.42
C ALA A 110 -30.11 0.70 20.38
N ASP A 111 -30.97 -0.18 19.85
CA ASP A 111 -31.59 -1.24 20.64
C ASP A 111 -30.54 -2.33 20.93
N VAL A 112 -30.01 -2.32 22.15
CA VAL A 112 -29.01 -3.28 22.63
C VAL A 112 -29.62 -4.53 23.26
N SER A 113 -30.95 -4.67 23.26
CA SER A 113 -31.63 -5.81 23.90
C SER A 113 -31.25 -7.17 23.32
N ALA A 114 -30.86 -7.21 22.04
CA ALA A 114 -30.34 -8.41 21.39
C ALA A 114 -28.99 -8.86 22.00
N TYR A 115 -28.14 -7.92 22.41
CA TYR A 115 -26.87 -8.20 23.07
C TYR A 115 -27.09 -8.66 24.52
N ASP A 116 -27.99 -8.01 25.25
CA ASP A 116 -28.31 -8.36 26.63
C ASP A 116 -28.84 -9.81 26.75
N ARG A 117 -29.70 -10.24 25.82
CA ARG A 117 -30.19 -11.63 25.76
C ARG A 117 -29.09 -12.67 25.56
N LEU A 118 -27.98 -12.31 24.90
CA LEU A 118 -26.85 -13.22 24.72
C LEU A 118 -26.01 -13.36 26.00
N LEU A 119 -26.03 -12.36 26.88
CA LEU A 119 -25.37 -12.42 28.18
C LEU A 119 -26.18 -13.25 29.19
N GLU A 120 -27.51 -13.16 29.15
CA GLU A 120 -28.41 -13.88 30.07
C GLU A 120 -28.42 -15.41 29.85
N VAL A 121 -28.23 -15.89 28.63
CA VAL A 121 -28.18 -17.35 28.33
C VAL A 121 -26.89 -18.01 28.84
N ARG A 122 -25.88 -17.23 29.22
CA ARG A 122 -24.57 -17.72 29.68
C ARG A 122 -24.38 -17.72 31.21
N SER A 123 -25.38 -17.31 31.99
CA SER A 123 -25.42 -17.46 33.46
C SER A 123 -26.22 -18.69 33.88
#